data_AF-A0AAW7HUE6-F1
#
_entry.id   AF-A0AAW7HUE6-F1
#
_cell.length_a   1.000
_cell.length_b   1.000
_cell.length_c   1.000
_cell.angle_alpha   90.00
_cell.angle_beta   90.00
_cell.angle_gamma   90.00
#
_symmetry.space_group_name_H-M   'P 1'
#
loop_
_entity.id
_entity.type
_entity.pdbx_description
1 polymer ?
#
loop_
_entity_poly.entity_id
_entity_poly.type
_entity_poly.pdbx_seq_one_letter_code
_entity_poly.pdbx_strand_id
1 'polypeptide(L)'
;MSELPTTSFLIFHDPHAPYLVETLDPKEVAQLEADHEKSKIDDIEQLKAQFLQMEREKMLPKEDQEALYNARHAKADLTDPVSEWGPWGELRNVSISSVPHDLEPETPESPAEVEALQIKIDALERQARQYALDPAIESRLDEVVQAVQALSADEDDAQKYIRYTFPRDDEAYWRNYALLVHKIVSAKFELPDFRYSPSLSPDRFVLIRRDGTLGINMADELKAQPLLKFEVVDGWSADERWGGYLRVSSSTEKGKYLYTRDTLDEGAFFKNDSLDNDDSGWVELTSSEGAKITFCKVGNHYEIWQSLKSEIFGPTTRWLTVVDGRLKFVMEGSSAKWNIVSTDVD
;
A
#
# COMPACT_ATOMS: atom_id res chain seq x y z
N MET A 1 19.52 -2.11 -28.59
CA MET A 1 18.49 -1.06 -28.58
C MET A 1 17.65 -1.32 -27.35
N SER A 2 17.78 -0.49 -26.31
CA SER A 2 16.92 -0.58 -25.13
C SER A 2 15.52 -0.14 -25.54
N GLU A 3 14.52 -0.96 -25.24
CA GLU A 3 13.11 -0.67 -25.52
C GLU A 3 12.68 0.54 -24.67
N LEU A 4 11.93 1.47 -25.28
CA LEU A 4 11.29 2.55 -24.54
C LEU A 4 10.29 1.92 -23.56
N PRO A 5 10.20 2.40 -22.31
CA PRO A 5 9.45 1.71 -21.27
C PRO A 5 7.93 1.60 -21.55
N THR A 6 7.36 2.42 -22.44
CA THR A 6 5.93 2.38 -22.82
C THR A 6 5.70 3.02 -24.21
N THR A 7 4.63 2.63 -24.91
CA THR A 7 4.21 3.25 -26.18
C THR A 7 3.26 4.42 -25.98
N SER A 8 2.47 4.43 -24.90
CA SER A 8 1.73 5.62 -24.48
C SER A 8 1.56 5.75 -22.97
N PHE A 9 1.68 6.97 -22.46
CA PHE A 9 1.67 7.24 -21.02
C PHE A 9 1.04 8.59 -20.65
N LEU A 10 0.71 8.72 -19.37
CA LEU A 10 0.30 9.96 -18.72
C LEU A 10 1.47 10.54 -17.91
N ILE A 11 1.55 11.86 -17.82
CA ILE A 11 2.51 12.57 -16.95
C ILE A 11 1.71 13.25 -15.84
N PHE A 12 2.17 13.13 -14.60
CA PHE A 12 1.60 13.88 -13.48
C PHE A 12 2.68 14.43 -12.54
N HIS A 13 2.35 15.54 -11.90
CA HIS A 13 3.23 16.26 -10.99
C HIS A 13 3.15 15.67 -9.59
N ASP A 14 4.30 15.37 -8.99
CA ASP A 14 4.40 14.69 -7.70
C ASP A 14 5.37 15.39 -6.74
N PRO A 15 4.97 16.55 -6.17
CA PRO A 15 5.89 17.39 -5.40
C PRO A 15 6.44 16.70 -4.14
N HIS A 16 5.76 15.66 -3.66
CA HIS A 16 6.11 14.93 -2.45
C HIS A 16 6.89 13.65 -2.71
N ALA A 17 7.20 13.31 -3.97
CA ALA A 17 8.01 12.14 -4.27
C ALA A 17 9.39 12.25 -3.59
N PRO A 18 9.83 11.25 -2.81
CA PRO A 18 11.12 11.28 -2.14
C PRO A 18 12.24 11.13 -3.18
N TYR A 19 13.37 11.80 -2.92
CA TYR A 19 14.59 11.66 -3.74
C TYR A 19 15.29 10.32 -3.49
N LEU A 20 15.18 9.79 -2.28
CA LEU A 20 15.78 8.53 -1.87
C LEU A 20 14.73 7.42 -1.94
N VAL A 21 15.15 6.27 -2.46
CA VAL A 21 14.46 5.01 -2.21
C VAL A 21 14.82 4.66 -0.76
N GLU A 22 13.83 4.63 0.13
CA GLU A 22 14.08 4.14 1.49
C GLU A 22 14.50 2.68 1.40
N THR A 23 15.73 2.41 1.83
CA THR A 23 16.27 1.06 1.99
C THR A 23 16.69 0.94 3.44
N LEU A 24 16.12 -0.03 4.15
CA LEU A 24 16.53 -0.31 5.53
C LEU A 24 18.01 -0.69 5.57
N ASP A 25 18.72 -0.22 6.59
CA ASP A 25 20.09 -0.66 6.86
C ASP A 25 20.08 -2.14 7.28
N PRO A 26 21.10 -2.95 6.93
CA PRO A 26 21.16 -4.33 7.37
C PRO A 26 21.03 -4.54 8.88
N LYS A 27 21.43 -3.57 9.72
CA LYS A 27 21.23 -3.65 11.18
C LYS A 27 19.77 -3.47 11.57
N GLU A 28 19.03 -2.61 10.88
CA GLU A 28 17.60 -2.41 11.11
C GLU A 28 16.81 -3.65 10.69
N VAL A 29 17.15 -4.24 9.54
CA VAL A 29 16.58 -5.53 9.11
C VAL A 29 16.82 -6.62 10.15
N ALA A 30 18.06 -6.77 10.62
CA ALA A 30 18.39 -7.76 11.64
C ALA A 30 17.66 -7.51 12.97
N GLN A 31 17.44 -6.24 13.34
CA GLN A 31 16.66 -5.90 14.53
C GLN A 31 15.18 -6.28 14.37
N LEU A 32 14.57 -5.98 13.22
CA LEU A 32 13.18 -6.36 12.94
C LEU A 32 12.99 -7.88 12.88
N GLU A 33 13.94 -8.62 12.30
CA GLU A 33 13.95 -10.08 12.32
C GLU A 33 14.04 -10.62 13.77
N ALA A 34 14.91 -10.03 14.60
CA ALA A 34 15.02 -10.41 16.00
C ALA A 34 13.75 -10.10 16.80
N ASP A 35 13.13 -8.95 16.54
CA ASP A 35 11.87 -8.55 17.17
C ASP A 35 10.72 -9.47 16.73
N HIS A 36 10.70 -9.91 15.47
CA HIS A 36 9.75 -10.91 14.96
C HIS A 36 9.89 -12.26 15.67
N GLU A 37 11.12 -12.78 15.79
CA GLU A 37 11.36 -14.04 16.50
C GLU A 37 11.01 -13.93 17.99
N LYS A 38 11.23 -12.76 18.61
CA LYS A 38 10.77 -12.50 19.97
C LYS A 38 9.24 -12.46 20.07
N SER A 39 8.56 -11.80 19.13
CA SER A 39 7.09 -11.72 19.08
C SER A 39 6.46 -13.10 19.04
N LYS A 40 7.03 -14.05 18.29
CA LYS A 40 6.55 -15.45 18.26
C LYS A 40 6.53 -16.10 19.64
N ILE A 41 7.55 -15.84 20.46
CA ILE A 41 7.62 -16.37 21.83
C ILE A 41 6.50 -15.76 22.68
N ASP A 42 6.34 -14.44 22.60
CA ASP A 42 5.30 -13.71 23.33
C ASP A 42 3.89 -14.17 22.91
N ASP A 43 3.65 -14.40 21.60
CA ASP A 43 2.39 -14.90 21.04
C ASP A 43 2.08 -16.33 21.53
N ILE A 44 3.08 -17.21 21.60
CA ILE A 44 2.92 -18.57 22.14
C ILE A 44 2.58 -18.54 23.63
N GLU A 45 3.22 -17.67 24.42
CA GLU A 45 2.92 -17.50 25.84
C GLU A 45 1.52 -16.91 26.06
N GLN A 46 1.10 -15.95 25.22
CA GLN A 46 -0.27 -15.45 25.23
C GLN A 46 -1.27 -16.56 24.89
N LEU A 47 -0.99 -17.39 23.89
CA LEU A 47 -1.83 -18.52 23.51
C LEU A 47 -1.94 -19.57 24.65
N LYS A 48 -0.84 -19.86 25.35
CA LYS A 48 -0.87 -20.70 26.56
C LYS A 48 -1.78 -20.10 27.63
N ALA A 49 -1.63 -18.81 27.92
CA ALA A 49 -2.42 -18.13 28.94
C ALA A 49 -3.93 -18.17 28.60
N GLN A 50 -4.29 -17.97 27.33
CA GLN A 50 -5.66 -18.10 26.84
C GLN A 50 -6.20 -19.51 27.03
N PHE A 51 -5.41 -20.54 26.69
CA PHE A 51 -5.81 -21.94 26.87
C PHE A 51 -6.06 -22.28 28.35
N LEU A 52 -5.15 -21.88 29.24
CA LEU A 52 -5.29 -22.08 30.68
C LEU A 52 -6.53 -21.35 31.22
N GLN A 53 -6.81 -20.15 30.73
CA GLN A 53 -8.02 -19.41 31.10
C GLN A 53 -9.29 -20.14 30.67
N MET A 54 -9.34 -20.69 29.44
CA MET A 54 -10.45 -21.53 28.98
C MET A 54 -10.64 -22.77 29.89
N GLU A 55 -9.57 -23.46 30.27
CA GLU A 55 -9.66 -24.61 31.18
C GLU A 55 -10.21 -24.22 32.56
N ARG A 56 -9.88 -23.03 33.06
CA ARG A 56 -10.49 -22.50 34.31
C ARG A 56 -11.97 -22.19 34.13
N GLU A 57 -12.37 -21.65 32.97
CA GLU A 57 -13.77 -21.33 32.68
C GLU A 57 -14.64 -22.59 32.62
N LYS A 58 -14.10 -23.73 32.15
CA LYS A 58 -14.79 -25.04 32.20
C LYS A 58 -15.10 -25.51 33.62
N MET A 59 -14.45 -24.95 34.64
CA MET A 59 -14.67 -25.26 36.05
C MET A 59 -15.74 -24.39 36.71
N LEU A 60 -16.23 -23.34 36.03
CA LEU A 60 -17.34 -22.52 36.52
C LEU A 60 -18.63 -23.36 36.64
N PRO A 61 -19.59 -22.96 37.48
CA PRO A 61 -20.95 -23.49 37.42
C PRO A 61 -21.52 -23.39 36.00
N LYS A 62 -22.34 -24.37 35.58
CA LYS A 62 -22.92 -24.39 34.21
C LYS A 62 -23.65 -23.10 33.85
N GLU A 63 -24.38 -22.52 34.80
CA GLU A 63 -25.10 -21.24 34.62
C GLU A 63 -24.13 -20.09 34.32
N ASP A 64 -22.96 -20.07 34.97
CA ASP A 64 -21.93 -19.06 34.77
C ASP A 64 -21.16 -19.28 33.45
N GLN A 65 -20.97 -20.54 33.03
CA GLN A 65 -20.43 -20.89 31.71
C GLN A 65 -21.36 -20.42 30.59
N GLU A 66 -22.66 -20.70 30.71
CA GLU A 66 -23.68 -20.23 29.76
C GLU A 66 -23.77 -18.70 29.74
N ALA A 67 -23.70 -18.05 30.90
CA ALA A 67 -23.69 -16.59 31.00
C ALA A 67 -22.45 -15.98 30.34
N LEU A 68 -21.28 -16.60 30.47
CA LEU A 68 -20.03 -16.18 29.83
C LEU A 68 -20.10 -16.36 28.31
N TYR A 69 -20.57 -17.53 27.85
CA TYR A 69 -20.79 -17.83 26.44
C TYR A 69 -21.73 -16.81 25.79
N ASN A 70 -22.89 -16.58 26.40
CA ASN A 70 -23.89 -15.63 25.89
C ASN A 70 -23.36 -14.19 25.89
N ALA A 71 -22.59 -13.78 26.90
CA ALA A 71 -21.99 -12.45 26.96
C ALA A 71 -20.94 -12.24 25.86
N ARG A 72 -20.09 -13.24 25.59
CA ARG A 72 -19.11 -13.20 24.49
C ARG A 72 -19.79 -13.19 23.12
N HIS A 73 -20.82 -14.02 22.93
CA HIS A 73 -21.60 -14.04 21.69
C HIS A 73 -22.31 -12.72 21.43
N ALA A 74 -23.03 -12.19 22.42
CA ALA A 74 -23.65 -10.88 22.31
C ALA A 74 -22.59 -9.85 21.91
N LYS A 75 -21.47 -9.76 22.63
CA LYS A 75 -20.40 -8.81 22.28
C LYS A 75 -19.87 -8.98 20.85
N ALA A 76 -19.67 -10.21 20.38
CA ALA A 76 -19.20 -10.49 19.02
C ALA A 76 -20.22 -10.13 17.93
N ASP A 77 -21.52 -10.26 18.20
CA ASP A 77 -22.56 -9.79 17.28
C ASP A 77 -22.65 -8.26 17.27
N LEU A 78 -22.24 -7.59 18.35
CA LEU A 78 -22.19 -6.14 18.50
C LEU A 78 -20.92 -5.49 17.89
N THR A 79 -19.84 -6.26 17.75
CA THR A 79 -18.58 -5.82 17.15
C THR A 79 -18.32 -6.68 15.91
N ASP A 80 -18.54 -6.13 14.71
CA ASP A 80 -18.27 -6.71 13.38
C ASP A 80 -17.22 -7.86 13.40
N PRO A 81 -17.47 -9.03 12.78
CA PRO A 81 -16.98 -10.31 13.27
C PRO A 81 -15.49 -10.49 12.99
N VAL A 82 -14.67 -9.95 13.88
CA VAL A 82 -13.22 -10.19 13.92
C VAL A 82 -12.86 -10.62 15.34
N SER A 83 -13.31 -11.81 15.72
CA SER A 83 -12.57 -12.61 16.69
C SER A 83 -12.61 -14.06 16.24
N GLU A 84 -11.45 -14.56 15.82
CA GLU A 84 -11.20 -15.89 15.23
C GLU A 84 -11.39 -17.06 16.22
N TRP A 85 -12.06 -16.83 17.35
CA TRP A 85 -12.30 -17.83 18.37
C TRP A 85 -13.81 -18.02 18.57
N GLY A 86 -14.32 -19.20 18.20
CA GLY A 86 -15.52 -19.71 18.82
C GLY A 86 -15.26 -19.87 20.34
N PRO A 87 -16.21 -19.54 21.23
CA PRO A 87 -15.99 -19.49 22.68
C PRO A 87 -15.57 -20.80 23.36
N TRP A 88 -15.43 -21.90 22.62
CA TRP A 88 -14.92 -23.19 23.09
C TRP A 88 -13.84 -23.81 22.17
N GLY A 89 -13.16 -23.00 21.36
CA GLY A 89 -12.10 -23.47 20.48
C GLY A 89 -12.64 -24.22 19.26
N GLU A 90 -13.72 -23.74 18.65
CA GLU A 90 -14.08 -24.12 17.28
C GLU A 90 -13.34 -23.20 16.31
N LEU A 91 -12.57 -23.78 15.38
CA LEU A 91 -12.12 -23.08 14.18
C LEU A 91 -13.36 -22.75 13.35
N ARG A 92 -13.78 -21.48 13.31
CA ARG A 92 -14.67 -21.02 12.24
C ARG A 92 -13.85 -20.95 10.97
N ASN A 93 -13.86 -22.02 10.17
CA ASN A 93 -13.49 -21.97 8.76
C ASN A 93 -14.42 -22.89 7.95
N VAL A 94 -15.67 -22.45 7.76
CA VAL A 94 -16.50 -22.87 6.62
C VAL A 94 -17.38 -21.69 6.23
N SER A 95 -17.25 -21.24 4.98
CA SER A 95 -18.28 -20.46 4.29
C SER A 95 -19.62 -21.18 4.40
N ILE A 96 -20.54 -20.69 5.23
CA ILE A 96 -21.95 -21.05 5.14
C ILE A 96 -22.57 -20.07 4.14
N SER A 97 -22.36 -20.36 2.85
CA SER A 97 -23.43 -20.10 1.89
C SER A 97 -24.65 -20.86 2.39
N SER A 98 -25.78 -20.16 2.54
CA SER A 98 -27.09 -20.61 3.02
C SER A 98 -27.36 -20.44 4.53
N VAL A 99 -27.62 -19.20 4.95
CA VAL A 99 -28.70 -18.91 5.91
C VAL A 99 -29.71 -18.01 5.17
N PRO A 100 -31.02 -18.30 5.23
CA PRO A 100 -32.05 -17.52 4.54
C PRO A 100 -32.03 -16.07 5.00
N HIS A 101 -32.10 -15.18 4.02
CA HIS A 101 -32.47 -13.78 4.17
C HIS A 101 -33.87 -13.76 4.79
N ASP A 102 -33.97 -13.52 6.10
CA ASP A 102 -35.14 -12.96 6.81
C ASP A 102 -34.92 -13.14 8.32
N LEU A 103 -34.22 -12.17 8.91
CA LEU A 103 -34.26 -11.70 10.31
C LEU A 103 -33.01 -10.83 10.47
N GLU A 104 -33.13 -9.53 10.16
CA GLU A 104 -32.14 -8.53 10.57
C GLU A 104 -32.16 -8.45 12.11
N PRO A 105 -31.06 -8.78 12.82
CA PRO A 105 -30.94 -8.44 14.23
C PRO A 105 -30.43 -7.01 14.38
N GLU A 106 -31.06 -6.25 15.25
CA GLU A 106 -30.69 -4.87 15.56
C GLU A 106 -29.23 -4.78 16.04
N THR A 107 -28.44 -3.95 15.35
CA THR A 107 -27.14 -3.44 15.79
C THR A 107 -27.27 -2.72 17.14
N PRO A 108 -26.27 -2.77 18.05
CA PRO A 108 -26.33 -2.07 19.33
C PRO A 108 -26.50 -0.56 19.14
N GLU A 109 -27.36 0.02 19.97
CA GLU A 109 -27.68 1.45 19.94
C GLU A 109 -26.72 2.32 20.78
N SER A 110 -25.78 1.76 21.58
CA SER A 110 -24.80 2.60 22.31
C SER A 110 -23.49 1.91 22.81
N PRO A 111 -22.36 2.64 22.93
CA PRO A 111 -21.12 2.17 23.55
C PRO A 111 -21.25 1.64 25.00
N ALA A 112 -22.30 2.06 25.73
CA ALA A 112 -22.52 1.65 27.11
C ALA A 112 -22.89 0.17 27.25
N GLU A 113 -23.51 -0.42 26.23
CA GLU A 113 -23.88 -1.85 26.22
C GLU A 113 -22.65 -2.75 26.04
N VAL A 114 -21.71 -2.33 25.20
CA VAL A 114 -20.43 -3.03 25.01
C VAL A 114 -19.60 -2.99 26.29
N GLU A 115 -19.56 -1.84 26.97
CA GLU A 115 -18.86 -1.69 28.26
C GLU A 115 -19.49 -2.57 29.35
N ALA A 116 -20.82 -2.61 29.44
CA ALA A 116 -21.52 -3.47 30.40
C ALA A 116 -21.26 -4.97 30.17
N LEU A 117 -21.23 -5.42 28.90
CA LEU A 117 -20.87 -6.79 28.55
C LEU A 117 -19.42 -7.11 28.91
N GLN A 118 -18.48 -6.18 28.68
CA GLN A 118 -17.08 -6.36 29.06
C GLN A 118 -16.93 -6.52 30.57
N ILE A 119 -17.61 -5.69 31.37
CA ILE A 119 -17.58 -5.78 32.83
C ILE A 119 -18.07 -7.17 33.29
N LYS A 120 -19.11 -7.71 32.65
CA LYS A 120 -19.66 -9.04 32.96
C LYS A 120 -18.68 -10.16 32.61
N ILE A 121 -18.04 -10.09 31.44
CA ILE A 121 -17.00 -11.04 31.02
C ILE A 121 -15.84 -11.02 32.03
N ASP A 122 -15.31 -9.84 32.35
CA ASP A 122 -14.17 -9.71 33.27
C ASP A 122 -14.49 -10.25 34.67
N ALA A 123 -15.74 -10.09 35.13
CA ALA A 123 -16.17 -10.62 36.42
C ALA A 123 -16.17 -12.15 36.46
N LEU A 124 -16.71 -12.79 35.42
CA LEU A 124 -16.75 -14.24 35.28
C LEU A 124 -15.34 -14.83 35.07
N GLU A 125 -14.49 -14.16 34.28
CA GLU A 125 -13.09 -14.55 34.12
C GLU A 125 -12.31 -14.45 35.44
N ARG A 126 -12.55 -13.41 36.24
CA ARG A 126 -11.96 -13.27 37.59
C ARG A 126 -12.43 -14.38 38.53
N GLN A 127 -13.69 -14.79 38.45
CA GLN A 127 -14.20 -15.93 39.21
C GLN A 127 -13.52 -17.23 38.77
N ALA A 128 -13.38 -17.47 37.47
CA ALA A 128 -12.69 -18.63 36.93
C ALA A 128 -11.22 -18.72 37.42
N ARG A 129 -10.52 -17.59 37.54
CA ARG A 129 -9.14 -17.53 38.05
C ARG A 129 -8.95 -18.03 39.49
N GLN A 130 -10.03 -18.17 40.26
CA GLN A 130 -9.98 -18.73 41.62
C GLN A 130 -9.82 -20.26 41.62
N TYR A 131 -10.15 -20.93 40.52
CA TYR A 131 -9.96 -22.38 40.40
C TYR A 131 -8.50 -22.71 40.14
N ALA A 132 -7.99 -23.67 40.91
CA ALA A 132 -6.67 -24.24 40.69
C ALA A 132 -6.72 -25.22 39.51
N LEU A 133 -5.87 -24.99 38.52
CA LEU A 133 -5.68 -25.91 37.40
C LEU A 133 -4.81 -27.09 37.82
N ASP A 134 -5.00 -28.23 37.16
CA ASP A 134 -4.07 -29.34 37.23
C ASP A 134 -2.74 -28.94 36.54
N PRO A 135 -1.59 -28.99 37.24
CA PRO A 135 -0.28 -28.72 36.65
C PRO A 135 0.03 -29.59 35.42
N ALA A 136 -0.61 -30.76 35.29
CA ALA A 136 -0.47 -31.62 34.12
C ALA A 136 -0.96 -30.96 32.82
N ILE A 137 -1.92 -30.02 32.89
CA ILE A 137 -2.42 -29.27 31.72
C ILE A 137 -1.32 -28.36 31.18
N GLU A 138 -0.67 -27.60 32.07
CA GLU A 138 0.41 -26.68 31.70
C GLU A 138 1.61 -27.46 31.13
N SER A 139 2.00 -28.56 31.79
CA SER A 139 3.04 -29.46 31.26
C SER A 139 2.71 -30.00 29.86
N ARG A 140 1.44 -30.37 29.61
CA ARG A 140 1.01 -30.84 28.28
C ARG A 140 1.06 -29.73 27.24
N LEU A 141 0.74 -28.48 27.58
CA LEU A 141 0.88 -27.34 26.66
C LEU A 141 2.34 -27.14 26.25
N ASP A 142 3.27 -27.20 27.21
CA ASP A 142 4.71 -27.09 26.94
C ASP A 142 5.22 -28.22 26.04
N GLU A 143 4.79 -29.46 26.29
CA GLU A 143 5.12 -30.62 25.43
C GLU A 143 4.62 -30.42 23.99
N VAL A 144 3.40 -29.88 23.82
CA VAL A 144 2.85 -29.60 22.49
C VAL A 144 3.64 -28.52 21.78
N VAL A 145 4.01 -27.45 22.48
CA VAL A 145 4.85 -26.39 21.90
C VAL A 145 6.20 -26.95 21.46
N GLN A 146 6.89 -27.71 22.31
CA GLN A 146 8.17 -28.32 21.98
C GLN A 146 8.06 -29.28 20.78
N ALA A 147 7.02 -30.11 20.75
CA ALA A 147 6.78 -31.04 19.66
C ALA A 147 6.53 -30.31 18.34
N VAL A 148 5.69 -29.27 18.34
CA VAL A 148 5.37 -28.47 17.15
C VAL A 148 6.57 -27.66 16.67
N GLN A 149 7.38 -27.11 17.57
CA GLN A 149 8.63 -26.41 17.23
C GLN A 149 9.68 -27.33 16.58
N ALA A 150 9.62 -28.63 16.86
CA ALA A 150 10.49 -29.63 16.24
C ALA A 150 9.99 -30.11 14.87
N LEU A 151 8.79 -29.72 14.44
CA LEU A 151 8.26 -30.05 13.11
C LEU A 151 8.86 -29.15 12.03
N SER A 152 8.75 -29.59 10.79
CA SER A 152 9.09 -28.74 9.64
C SER A 152 8.04 -27.62 9.47
N ALA A 153 8.35 -26.61 8.67
CA ALA A 153 7.40 -25.57 8.28
C ALA A 153 6.30 -26.09 7.33
N ASP A 154 6.32 -27.38 6.95
CA ASP A 154 5.30 -28.00 6.12
C ASP A 154 4.00 -28.19 6.91
N GLU A 155 2.89 -27.72 6.34
CA GLU A 155 1.56 -27.86 6.94
C GLU A 155 1.13 -29.34 7.00
N ASP A 156 1.57 -30.17 6.05
CA ASP A 156 1.24 -31.60 6.03
C ASP A 156 1.83 -32.35 7.23
N ASP A 157 3.07 -32.00 7.64
CA ASP A 157 3.72 -32.57 8.83
C ASP A 157 3.00 -32.17 10.12
N ALA A 158 2.54 -30.92 10.20
CA ALA A 158 1.75 -30.43 11.32
C ALA A 158 0.40 -31.14 11.41
N GLN A 159 -0.35 -31.20 10.30
CA GLN A 159 -1.63 -31.90 10.24
C GLN A 159 -1.50 -33.38 10.60
N LYS A 160 -0.41 -34.03 10.15
CA LYS A 160 -0.10 -35.42 10.49
C LYS A 160 0.15 -35.58 11.99
N TYR A 161 1.01 -34.76 12.59
CA TYR A 161 1.25 -34.75 14.04
C TYR A 161 -0.06 -34.58 14.81
N ILE A 162 -0.85 -33.55 14.47
CA ILE A 162 -2.11 -33.22 15.13
C ILE A 162 -3.10 -34.39 15.09
N ARG A 163 -3.24 -35.04 13.92
CA ARG A 163 -4.14 -36.17 13.73
C ARG A 163 -3.76 -37.40 14.56
N TYR A 164 -2.46 -37.67 14.72
CA TYR A 164 -1.99 -38.83 15.50
C TYR A 164 -1.95 -38.57 17.00
N THR A 165 -1.62 -37.35 17.41
CA THR A 165 -1.47 -36.98 18.82
C THR A 165 -2.82 -36.70 19.49
N PHE A 166 -3.82 -36.20 18.76
CA PHE A 166 -5.15 -35.86 19.27
C PHE A 166 -6.27 -36.54 18.45
N PRO A 167 -6.38 -37.88 18.54
CA PRO A 167 -7.25 -38.66 17.66
C PRO A 167 -8.73 -38.57 18.03
N ARG A 168 -9.08 -38.09 19.24
CA ARG A 168 -10.46 -38.10 19.74
C ARG A 168 -11.19 -36.81 19.39
N ASP A 169 -12.52 -36.88 19.26
CA ASP A 169 -13.34 -35.71 18.90
C ASP A 169 -13.38 -34.66 20.02
N ASP A 170 -13.33 -35.10 21.27
CA ASP A 170 -13.27 -34.24 22.45
C ASP A 170 -11.93 -33.50 22.61
N GLU A 171 -10.91 -33.81 21.81
CA GLU A 171 -9.60 -33.13 21.83
C GLU A 171 -9.48 -32.02 20.77
N ALA A 172 -10.59 -31.56 20.19
CA ALA A 172 -10.59 -30.51 19.17
C ALA A 172 -9.85 -29.23 19.59
N TYR A 173 -9.98 -28.82 20.85
CA TYR A 173 -9.33 -27.64 21.38
C TYR A 173 -7.79 -27.79 21.47
N TRP A 174 -7.29 -29.02 21.71
CA TRP A 174 -5.84 -29.32 21.65
C TRP A 174 -5.30 -29.29 20.22
N ARG A 175 -6.08 -29.81 19.26
CA ARG A 175 -5.72 -29.72 17.84
C ARG A 175 -5.56 -28.28 17.39
N ASN A 176 -6.48 -27.42 17.81
CA ASN A 176 -6.47 -26.01 17.45
C ASN A 176 -5.32 -25.25 18.10
N TYR A 177 -5.02 -25.55 19.37
CA TYR A 177 -3.82 -25.02 20.02
C TYR A 177 -2.55 -25.40 19.25
N ALA A 178 -2.37 -26.67 18.89
CA ALA A 178 -1.21 -27.13 18.13
C ALA A 178 -1.10 -26.49 16.73
N LEU A 179 -2.24 -26.31 16.03
CA LEU A 179 -2.28 -25.61 14.73
C LEU A 179 -1.85 -24.15 14.84
N LEU A 180 -2.32 -23.45 15.88
CA LEU A 180 -1.98 -22.04 16.08
C LEU A 180 -0.51 -21.86 16.46
N VAL A 181 0.02 -22.74 17.32
CA VAL A 181 1.47 -22.75 17.60
C VAL A 181 2.26 -22.98 16.31
N HIS A 182 1.84 -23.92 15.45
CA HIS A 182 2.51 -24.17 14.18
C HIS A 182 2.51 -22.92 13.29
N LYS A 183 1.36 -22.27 13.13
CA LYS A 183 1.23 -21.01 12.38
C LYS A 183 2.18 -19.92 12.88
N ILE A 184 2.27 -19.73 14.21
CA ILE A 184 3.16 -18.73 14.82
C ILE A 184 4.62 -19.08 14.54
N VAL A 185 5.02 -20.34 14.78
CA VAL A 185 6.41 -20.79 14.58
C VAL A 185 6.81 -20.69 13.10
N SER A 186 5.92 -21.08 12.18
CA SER A 186 6.17 -21.06 10.73
C SER A 186 6.04 -19.68 10.09
N ALA A 187 5.55 -18.67 10.82
CA ALA A 187 5.37 -17.32 10.31
C ALA A 187 6.72 -16.75 9.85
N LYS A 188 6.83 -16.43 8.55
CA LYS A 188 8.03 -15.82 7.99
C LYS A 188 8.03 -14.34 8.33
N PHE A 189 9.23 -13.82 8.60
CA PHE A 189 9.39 -12.38 8.67
C PHE A 189 9.21 -11.81 7.26
N GLU A 190 8.29 -10.87 7.11
CA GLU A 190 8.12 -10.09 5.90
C GLU A 190 8.53 -8.65 6.20
N LEU A 191 9.47 -8.13 5.42
CA LEU A 191 9.87 -6.74 5.55
C LEU A 191 8.67 -5.84 5.22
N PRO A 192 8.45 -4.76 6.00
CA PRO A 192 7.44 -3.78 5.63
C PRO A 192 7.71 -3.23 4.22
N ASP A 193 6.66 -3.02 3.44
CA ASP A 193 6.79 -2.48 2.09
C ASP A 193 7.03 -0.96 2.16
N PHE A 194 8.30 -0.56 2.14
CA PHE A 194 8.73 0.85 2.09
C PHE A 194 8.74 1.43 0.67
N ARG A 195 8.25 0.68 -0.33
CA ARG A 195 8.24 1.19 -1.71
C ARG A 195 7.32 2.40 -1.79
N TYR A 196 7.89 3.48 -2.29
CA TYR A 196 7.12 4.68 -2.59
C TYR A 196 6.06 4.37 -3.63
N SER A 197 4.81 4.65 -3.27
CA SER A 197 3.67 4.59 -4.17
C SER A 197 3.18 6.00 -4.46
N PRO A 198 3.27 6.48 -5.72
CA PRO A 198 2.79 7.80 -6.09
C PRO A 198 1.30 7.97 -5.77
N SER A 199 0.93 9.09 -5.15
CA SER A 199 -0.47 9.41 -4.91
C SER A 199 -1.11 9.94 -6.19
N LEU A 200 -1.88 9.07 -6.85
CA LEU A 200 -2.61 9.40 -8.07
C LEU A 200 -3.83 10.25 -7.72
N SER A 201 -3.73 11.55 -7.99
CA SER A 201 -4.86 12.47 -7.88
C SER A 201 -5.10 13.13 -9.25
N PRO A 202 -6.34 13.15 -9.76
CA PRO A 202 -6.65 13.69 -11.09
C PRO A 202 -6.17 15.13 -11.32
N ASP A 203 -6.15 15.94 -10.27
CA ASP A 203 -5.66 17.32 -10.30
C ASP A 203 -4.14 17.43 -10.55
N ARG A 204 -3.37 16.35 -10.45
CA ARG A 204 -1.93 16.38 -10.66
C ARG A 204 -1.50 16.04 -12.08
N PHE A 205 -2.41 15.52 -12.90
CA PHE A 205 -2.11 15.14 -14.27
C PHE A 205 -2.00 16.34 -15.21
N VAL A 206 -1.12 16.22 -16.19
CA VAL A 206 -1.01 17.20 -17.28
C VAL A 206 -2.27 17.16 -18.14
N LEU A 207 -2.86 18.35 -18.35
CA LEU A 207 -4.08 18.55 -19.12
C LEU A 207 -4.03 19.84 -19.94
N ILE A 208 -4.99 19.99 -20.84
CA ILE A 208 -5.27 21.28 -21.49
C ILE A 208 -6.23 22.06 -20.58
N ARG A 209 -5.85 23.27 -20.21
CA ARG A 209 -6.67 24.17 -19.39
C ARG A 209 -7.76 24.83 -20.23
N ARG A 210 -8.77 25.43 -19.59
CA ARG A 210 -9.86 26.14 -20.32
C ARG A 210 -9.37 27.30 -21.19
N ASP A 211 -8.25 27.91 -20.82
CA ASP A 211 -7.61 28.99 -21.58
C ASP A 211 -6.75 28.48 -22.75
N GLY A 212 -6.71 27.16 -23.00
CA GLY A 212 -5.94 26.53 -24.07
C GLY A 212 -4.47 26.27 -23.72
N THR A 213 -4.01 26.64 -22.52
CA THR A 213 -2.63 26.39 -22.08
C THR A 213 -2.46 25.01 -21.45
N LEU A 214 -1.22 24.50 -21.39
CA LEU A 214 -0.92 23.24 -20.71
C LEU A 214 -0.62 23.45 -19.23
N GLY A 215 -1.14 22.59 -18.35
CA GLY A 215 -1.01 22.79 -16.91
C GLY A 215 -1.46 21.63 -16.02
N ILE A 216 -1.52 21.91 -14.72
CA ILE A 216 -1.97 21.01 -13.64
C ILE A 216 -2.84 21.79 -12.62
N ASN A 217 -3.37 21.07 -11.63
CA ASN A 217 -4.02 21.51 -10.40
C ASN A 217 -5.29 22.36 -10.58
N MET A 218 -6.39 21.69 -10.94
CA MET A 218 -7.67 22.35 -11.16
C MET A 218 -8.85 21.58 -10.54
N ALA A 219 -8.91 21.56 -9.21
CA ALA A 219 -10.00 20.97 -8.43
C ALA A 219 -11.41 21.34 -8.96
N ASP A 220 -11.57 22.55 -9.52
CA ASP A 220 -12.83 23.06 -10.07
C ASP A 220 -13.04 22.86 -11.59
N GLU A 221 -12.01 22.45 -12.34
CA GLU A 221 -12.08 22.32 -13.82
C GLU A 221 -12.06 20.87 -14.33
N LEU A 222 -11.85 19.89 -13.44
CA LEU A 222 -11.75 18.45 -13.75
C LEU A 222 -13.02 17.80 -14.32
N LYS A 223 -14.19 18.44 -14.22
CA LYS A 223 -15.47 17.80 -14.58
C LYS A 223 -15.71 17.58 -16.08
N ALA A 224 -14.83 18.04 -16.98
CA ALA A 224 -15.05 17.91 -18.43
C ALA A 224 -13.80 17.83 -19.33
N GLN A 225 -12.59 17.90 -18.77
CA GLN A 225 -11.35 18.01 -19.57
C GLN A 225 -10.67 16.64 -19.71
N PRO A 226 -10.36 16.17 -20.92
CA PRO A 226 -9.66 14.90 -21.13
C PRO A 226 -8.18 14.99 -20.73
N LEU A 227 -7.70 13.98 -19.99
CA LEU A 227 -6.29 13.83 -19.65
C LEU A 227 -5.42 13.69 -20.91
N LEU A 228 -4.24 14.30 -20.92
CA LEU A 228 -3.32 14.22 -22.05
C LEU A 228 -2.46 12.97 -21.97
N LYS A 229 -2.67 12.09 -22.95
CA LYS A 229 -1.78 10.96 -23.21
C LYS A 229 -0.70 11.37 -24.20
N PHE A 230 0.51 10.93 -23.92
CA PHE A 230 1.68 11.18 -24.75
C PHE A 230 2.28 9.87 -25.26
N GLU A 231 3.05 9.99 -26.34
CA GLU A 231 3.93 8.96 -26.89
C GLU A 231 5.27 9.61 -27.25
N VAL A 232 6.35 8.83 -27.28
CA VAL A 232 7.67 9.29 -27.73
C VAL A 232 7.88 8.93 -29.19
N VAL A 233 8.21 9.93 -30.00
CA VAL A 233 8.59 9.79 -31.41
C VAL A 233 10.09 10.09 -31.56
N ASP A 234 10.77 9.35 -32.43
CA ASP A 234 12.24 9.43 -32.61
C ASP A 234 13.00 9.33 -31.27
N GLY A 235 12.62 8.29 -30.52
CA GLY A 235 13.04 8.11 -29.15
C GLY A 235 14.45 7.54 -29.00
N TRP A 236 15.03 7.79 -27.84
CA TRP A 236 16.33 7.26 -27.44
C TRP A 236 16.31 6.86 -25.96
N SER A 237 17.25 6.01 -25.55
CA SER A 237 17.44 5.61 -24.15
C SER A 237 18.91 5.29 -23.87
N ALA A 238 19.44 5.81 -22.76
CA ALA A 238 20.78 5.53 -22.24
C ALA A 238 20.86 5.92 -20.75
N ASP A 239 21.55 5.14 -19.91
CA ASP A 239 21.90 5.47 -18.51
C ASP A 239 20.74 6.07 -17.67
N GLU A 240 19.64 5.32 -17.52
CA GLU A 240 18.41 5.74 -16.80
C GLU A 240 17.72 7.01 -17.35
N ARG A 241 18.14 7.45 -18.54
CA ARG A 241 17.53 8.52 -19.29
C ARG A 241 16.91 7.99 -20.56
N TRP A 242 15.82 8.62 -20.96
CA TRP A 242 15.17 8.36 -22.23
C TRP A 242 14.44 9.60 -22.69
N GLY A 243 14.14 9.70 -23.98
CA GLY A 243 13.58 10.93 -24.51
C GLY A 243 13.31 10.87 -26.00
N GLY A 244 12.83 11.97 -26.55
CA GLY A 244 12.45 12.12 -27.96
C GLY A 244 11.45 13.26 -28.13
N TYR A 245 10.76 13.31 -29.25
CA TYR A 245 9.64 14.23 -29.44
C TYR A 245 8.42 13.70 -28.71
N LEU A 246 7.81 14.53 -27.86
CA LEU A 246 6.60 14.15 -27.14
C LEU A 246 5.37 14.50 -27.99
N ARG A 247 4.67 13.49 -28.49
CA ARG A 247 3.46 13.65 -29.31
C ARG A 247 2.23 13.28 -28.51
N VAL A 248 1.16 14.04 -28.67
CA VAL A 248 -0.13 13.76 -28.03
C VAL A 248 -0.80 12.61 -28.77
N SER A 249 -1.12 11.53 -28.04
CA SER A 249 -1.82 10.35 -28.58
C SER A 249 -3.33 10.39 -28.31
N SER A 250 -3.79 11.21 -27.35
CA SER A 250 -5.22 11.37 -26.99
C SER A 250 -6.02 12.10 -28.07
N SER A 251 -7.34 11.84 -28.16
CA SER A 251 -8.21 12.32 -29.25
C SER A 251 -8.36 13.85 -29.35
N THR A 252 -8.19 14.57 -28.24
CA THR A 252 -8.47 16.01 -28.13
C THR A 252 -7.48 16.86 -28.90
N GLU A 253 -6.23 16.39 -29.03
CA GLU A 253 -5.15 17.08 -29.74
C GLU A 253 -4.19 16.10 -30.43
N LYS A 254 -4.75 14.99 -30.94
CA LYS A 254 -3.97 13.89 -31.50
C LYS A 254 -3.00 14.35 -32.59
N GLY A 255 -1.74 13.93 -32.46
CA GLY A 255 -0.70 14.21 -33.43
C GLY A 255 0.02 15.54 -33.24
N LYS A 256 -0.46 16.42 -32.34
CA LYS A 256 0.30 17.61 -31.95
C LYS A 256 1.49 17.23 -31.08
N TYR A 257 2.56 18.02 -31.17
CA TYR A 257 3.77 17.86 -30.38
C TYR A 257 3.83 18.89 -29.27
N LEU A 258 4.45 18.50 -28.16
CA LEU A 258 4.84 19.43 -27.12
C LEU A 258 5.95 20.35 -27.65
N TYR A 259 5.73 21.64 -27.53
CA TYR A 259 6.57 22.71 -28.06
C TYR A 259 6.82 23.76 -26.99
N THR A 260 7.99 24.40 -27.04
CA THR A 260 8.32 25.59 -26.24
C THR A 260 8.61 26.73 -27.19
N ARG A 261 7.99 27.89 -26.94
CA ARG A 261 7.97 29.00 -27.90
C ARG A 261 9.30 29.73 -28.14
N ASP A 262 10.36 29.38 -27.41
CA ASP A 262 11.68 30.01 -27.52
C ASP A 262 12.71 29.13 -28.22
N THR A 263 12.38 28.66 -29.42
CA THR A 263 13.44 28.48 -30.41
C THR A 263 13.79 29.88 -30.90
N LEU A 264 14.96 30.36 -30.48
CA LEU A 264 15.73 31.40 -31.12
C LEU A 264 15.68 31.21 -32.65
N ASP A 265 14.71 31.83 -33.30
CA ASP A 265 14.89 32.22 -34.69
C ASP A 265 15.92 33.35 -34.59
N GLU A 266 17.14 33.14 -35.08
CA GLU A 266 18.27 34.07 -34.90
C GLU A 266 17.94 35.49 -35.41
N GLY A 267 16.89 35.65 -36.23
CA GLY A 267 16.34 36.94 -36.64
C GLY A 267 15.49 37.69 -35.59
N ALA A 268 15.16 37.07 -34.46
CA ALA A 268 14.29 37.64 -33.41
C ALA A 268 15.07 38.28 -32.24
N PHE A 269 16.36 37.95 -32.08
CA PHE A 269 17.20 38.48 -30.98
C PHE A 269 17.30 40.01 -30.98
N PHE A 270 17.07 40.65 -32.13
CA PHE A 270 17.09 42.11 -32.28
C PHE A 270 15.70 42.77 -32.37
N LYS A 271 14.60 42.03 -32.16
CA LYS A 271 13.26 42.54 -32.52
C LYS A 271 12.18 42.58 -31.44
N ASN A 272 12.43 42.13 -30.21
CA ASN A 272 11.42 42.30 -29.15
C ASN A 272 12.01 42.97 -27.90
N ASP A 273 11.64 44.23 -27.70
CA ASP A 273 11.65 44.94 -26.41
C ASP A 273 10.58 44.36 -25.45
N SER A 274 10.48 43.02 -25.36
CA SER A 274 9.68 42.37 -24.31
C SER A 274 10.61 42.06 -23.15
N LEU A 275 10.41 42.76 -22.03
CA LEU A 275 11.21 42.69 -20.80
C LEU A 275 11.09 41.36 -20.03
N ASP A 276 10.49 40.33 -20.60
CA ASP A 276 10.53 38.96 -20.07
C ASP A 276 11.74 38.24 -20.68
N ASN A 277 12.92 38.69 -20.26
CA ASN A 277 14.24 38.23 -20.69
C ASN A 277 14.68 36.98 -19.89
N ASP A 278 13.73 36.18 -19.37
CA ASP A 278 14.07 34.87 -18.84
C ASP A 278 14.08 33.91 -20.02
N ASP A 279 15.19 33.19 -20.24
CA ASP A 279 15.33 32.22 -21.34
C ASP A 279 14.43 30.98 -21.09
N SER A 280 13.15 31.19 -20.81
CA SER A 280 12.20 30.22 -20.32
C SER A 280 10.90 30.27 -21.12
N GLY A 281 10.46 29.08 -21.55
CA GLY A 281 9.38 28.95 -22.51
C GLY A 281 8.15 28.31 -21.90
N TRP A 282 7.00 28.95 -22.07
CA TRP A 282 5.71 28.30 -21.83
C TRP A 282 5.54 27.11 -22.77
N VAL A 283 4.90 26.06 -22.27
CA VAL A 283 4.66 24.84 -23.03
C VAL A 283 3.34 24.93 -23.80
N GLU A 284 3.41 24.69 -25.10
CA GLU A 284 2.29 24.73 -26.03
C GLU A 284 2.20 23.44 -26.85
N LEU A 285 1.08 23.23 -27.54
CA LEU A 285 0.90 22.13 -28.50
C LEU A 285 0.91 22.65 -29.94
N THR A 286 1.78 22.12 -30.79
CA THR A 286 1.91 22.55 -32.19
C THR A 286 1.86 21.37 -33.16
N SER A 287 1.67 21.66 -34.46
CA SER A 287 1.63 20.61 -35.50
C SER A 287 3.03 20.20 -36.00
N SER A 288 4.07 20.90 -35.59
CA SER A 288 5.46 20.64 -35.95
C SER A 288 6.20 20.02 -34.77
N GLU A 289 7.21 19.19 -35.06
CA GLU A 289 8.09 18.65 -34.04
C GLU A 289 8.72 19.79 -33.23
N GLY A 290 8.59 19.75 -31.90
CA GLY A 290 9.19 20.72 -31.01
C GLY A 290 10.60 20.35 -30.59
N ALA A 291 11.03 20.82 -29.42
CA ALA A 291 12.30 20.39 -28.85
C ALA A 291 12.20 18.99 -28.26
N LYS A 292 13.26 18.18 -28.41
CA LYS A 292 13.32 16.86 -27.79
C LYS A 292 13.29 16.99 -26.27
N ILE A 293 12.40 16.22 -25.65
CA ILE A 293 12.29 16.09 -24.20
C ILE A 293 13.16 14.93 -23.76
N THR A 294 13.71 15.04 -22.56
CA THR A 294 14.37 13.93 -21.89
C THR A 294 13.79 13.75 -20.49
N PHE A 295 13.56 12.50 -20.13
CA PHE A 295 13.15 12.02 -18.83
C PHE A 295 14.38 11.44 -18.15
N CYS A 296 14.70 11.93 -16.95
CA CYS A 296 15.78 11.41 -16.13
C CYS A 296 15.18 10.82 -14.86
N LYS A 297 15.35 9.51 -14.64
CA LYS A 297 14.89 8.90 -13.39
C LYS A 297 15.78 9.37 -12.24
N VAL A 298 15.16 9.90 -11.18
CA VAL A 298 15.83 10.38 -9.97
C VAL A 298 15.12 9.78 -8.76
N GLY A 299 15.63 8.66 -8.26
CA GLY A 299 14.99 7.90 -7.19
C GLY A 299 13.59 7.44 -7.57
N ASN A 300 12.58 8.01 -6.91
CA ASN A 300 11.16 7.66 -7.03
C ASN A 300 10.34 8.60 -7.95
N HIS A 301 11.00 9.46 -8.71
CA HIS A 301 10.36 10.34 -9.70
C HIS A 301 11.24 10.53 -10.93
N TYR A 302 10.74 11.29 -11.88
CA TYR A 302 11.44 11.79 -13.04
C TYR A 302 11.64 13.29 -12.93
N GLU A 303 12.83 13.74 -13.32
CA GLU A 303 13.06 15.12 -13.76
C GLU A 303 12.90 15.15 -15.28
N ILE A 304 12.19 16.17 -15.78
CA ILE A 304 11.92 16.34 -17.21
C ILE A 304 12.63 17.60 -17.68
N TRP A 305 13.44 17.48 -18.73
CA TRP A 305 14.25 18.59 -19.24
C TRP A 305 14.29 18.66 -20.77
N GLN A 306 14.63 19.84 -21.28
CA GLN A 306 14.93 20.12 -22.68
C GLN A 306 16.38 20.56 -22.81
N SER A 307 17.12 19.96 -23.74
CA SER A 307 18.45 20.46 -24.11
C SER A 307 18.30 21.51 -25.20
N LEU A 308 18.80 22.71 -24.93
CA LEU A 308 18.95 23.77 -25.93
C LEU A 308 20.42 23.79 -26.38
N LYS A 309 20.64 23.70 -27.68
CA LYS A 309 21.97 23.91 -28.25
C LYS A 309 22.09 25.40 -28.60
N SER A 310 22.70 26.19 -27.72
CA SER A 310 23.09 27.56 -28.06
C SER A 310 24.44 27.54 -28.76
N GLU A 311 24.56 28.20 -29.92
CA GLU A 311 25.85 28.40 -30.58
C GLU A 311 26.79 29.32 -29.77
N ILE A 312 26.23 30.16 -28.91
CA ILE A 312 26.94 31.18 -28.14
C ILE A 312 27.31 30.68 -26.74
N PHE A 313 26.40 29.96 -26.07
CA PHE A 313 26.57 29.56 -24.67
C PHE A 313 26.86 28.06 -24.48
N GLY A 314 26.91 27.27 -25.56
CA GLY A 314 27.01 25.82 -25.48
C GLY A 314 25.67 25.15 -25.14
N PRO A 315 25.66 23.84 -24.83
CA PRO A 315 24.43 23.15 -24.46
C PRO A 315 23.92 23.65 -23.10
N THR A 316 22.73 24.21 -23.07
CA THR A 316 22.02 24.59 -21.84
C THR A 316 20.82 23.66 -21.62
N THR A 317 20.46 23.47 -20.35
CA THR A 317 19.37 22.57 -19.96
C THR A 317 18.25 23.39 -19.34
N ARG A 318 17.03 23.18 -19.83
CA ARG A 318 15.82 23.78 -19.26
C ARG A 318 15.01 22.71 -18.54
N TRP A 319 14.53 23.01 -17.35
CA TRP A 319 13.77 22.09 -16.50
C TRP A 319 12.28 22.36 -16.63
N LEU A 320 11.48 21.29 -16.77
CA LEU A 320 10.04 21.41 -16.72
C LEU A 320 9.60 21.67 -15.27
N THR A 321 8.82 22.72 -15.08
CA THR A 321 8.24 23.10 -13.81
C THR A 321 6.80 23.59 -14.00
N VAL A 322 6.15 23.89 -12.88
CA VAL A 322 4.78 24.40 -12.81
C VAL A 322 4.82 25.82 -12.25
N VAL A 323 4.34 26.79 -13.02
CA VAL A 323 4.20 28.20 -12.62
C VAL A 323 2.74 28.58 -12.76
N ASP A 324 2.08 28.96 -11.66
CA ASP A 324 0.65 29.31 -11.62
C ASP A 324 -0.27 28.21 -12.22
N GLY A 325 0.11 26.95 -12.00
CA GLY A 325 -0.58 25.77 -12.53
C GLY A 325 -0.38 25.57 -14.04
N ARG A 326 0.52 26.31 -14.70
CA ARG A 326 0.87 26.14 -16.11
C ARG A 326 2.27 25.54 -16.26
N LEU A 327 2.49 24.79 -17.33
CA LEU A 327 3.77 24.17 -17.61
C LEU A 327 4.75 25.17 -18.25
N LYS A 328 5.96 25.28 -17.68
CA LYS A 328 7.03 26.14 -18.18
C LYS A 328 8.37 25.40 -18.14
N PHE A 329 9.21 25.58 -19.15
CA PHE A 329 10.61 25.16 -19.12
C PHE A 329 11.49 26.33 -18.70
N VAL A 330 12.26 26.18 -17.61
CA VAL A 330 13.09 27.25 -17.02
C VAL A 330 14.57 26.88 -16.99
N MET A 331 15.47 27.85 -17.21
CA MET A 331 16.93 27.62 -17.12
C MET A 331 17.42 27.56 -15.66
N GLU A 332 16.86 28.42 -14.80
CA GLU A 332 17.26 28.55 -13.40
C GLU A 332 16.21 27.93 -12.48
N GLY A 333 16.67 27.25 -11.43
CA GLY A 333 15.82 26.56 -10.45
C GLY A 333 16.01 25.04 -10.44
N SER A 334 15.11 24.34 -9.75
CA SER A 334 15.06 22.88 -9.72
C SER A 334 13.91 22.36 -10.60
N SER A 335 14.09 21.19 -11.21
CA SER A 335 12.99 20.51 -11.87
C SER A 335 11.86 20.23 -10.90
N ALA A 336 10.62 20.33 -11.38
CA ALA A 336 9.52 19.73 -10.67
C ALA A 336 9.67 18.20 -10.71
N LYS A 337 9.03 17.53 -9.74
CA LYS A 337 9.05 16.08 -9.66
C LYS A 337 7.89 15.52 -10.45
N TRP A 338 8.17 14.62 -11.37
CA TRP A 338 7.16 14.06 -12.27
C TRP A 338 7.09 12.55 -12.12
N ASN A 339 5.91 11.98 -12.29
CA ASN A 339 5.74 10.55 -12.40
C ASN A 339 4.98 10.20 -13.69
N ILE A 340 5.18 8.97 -14.14
CA ILE A 340 4.70 8.48 -15.44
C ILE A 340 3.87 7.23 -15.20
N VAL A 341 2.66 7.21 -15.75
CA VAL A 341 1.77 6.05 -15.69
C VAL A 341 1.62 5.49 -17.11
N SER A 342 1.98 4.23 -17.30
CA SER A 342 1.70 3.52 -18.54
C SER A 342 0.19 3.50 -18.79
N THR A 343 -0.23 3.77 -20.02
CA THR A 343 -1.62 3.57 -20.44
C THR A 343 -1.77 2.40 -21.41
N ASP A 344 -0.68 1.67 -21.63
CA ASP A 344 -0.70 0.42 -22.35
C ASP A 344 -1.46 -0.58 -21.46
N VAL A 345 -2.56 -1.12 -21.99
CA VAL A 345 -3.41 -2.08 -21.29
C VAL A 345 -2.71 -3.43 -21.37
N ASP A 346 -2.37 -4.02 -20.23
CA ASP A 346 -2.09 -5.46 -20.11
C ASP A 346 -3.39 -6.28 -20.25
#